data_AF-A0A254QHA5-F1
#
_entry.id   AF-A0A254QHA5-F1
#
_cell.length_a   1.000
_cell.length_b   1.000
_cell.length_c   1.000
_cell.angle_alpha   90.00
_cell.angle_beta   90.00
_cell.angle_gamma   90.00
#
_symmetry.space_group_name_H-M   'P 1'
#
loop_
_entity.id
_entity.type
_entity.pdbx_description
1 polymer ?
#
loop_
_entity_poly.entity_id
_entity_poly.type
_entity_poly.pdbx_seq_one_letter_code
_entity_poly.pdbx_strand_id
1 'polypeptide(L)'
;MMNLLVTGFGPFRDITDNPSAQLASGLPGETAILTVQYGHVESFARSLRLRDESTILCLGLNARATELKFELYAHNQIGAERGFGSRVHSRTIIRPSGPKTLGQTLLDPKQLASLEMSTSYTPGDYLCNFLLYSLLVRYPAKRIGFVHVPHFDNVPKESQMKALEKLLTLVGQS
;
A
#
# COMPACT_ATOMS: atom_id res chain seq x y z
N MET A 1 -7.40 5.32 20.95
CA MET A 1 -7.81 5.23 19.53
C MET A 1 -6.54 5.21 18.67
N MET A 2 -6.42 4.27 17.75
CA MET A 2 -5.28 4.16 16.84
C MET A 2 -5.26 5.34 15.87
N ASN A 3 -4.11 6.00 15.69
CA ASN A 3 -3.96 7.01 14.65
C ASN A 3 -3.66 6.34 13.30
N LEU A 4 -4.71 5.99 12.55
CA LEU A 4 -4.60 5.28 11.29
C LEU A 4 -4.65 6.24 10.10
N LEU A 5 -3.70 6.10 9.18
CA LEU A 5 -3.76 6.63 7.82
C LEU A 5 -3.96 5.47 6.85
N VAL A 6 -5.03 5.53 6.06
CA VAL A 6 -5.28 4.57 4.98
C VAL A 6 -5.09 5.24 3.63
N THR A 7 -4.24 4.67 2.77
CA THR A 7 -4.06 5.18 1.42
C THR A 7 -4.72 4.28 0.39
N GLY A 8 -5.27 4.87 -0.66
CA GLY A 8 -5.71 4.16 -1.86
C GLY A 8 -5.21 4.87 -3.12
N PHE A 9 -5.40 4.26 -4.28
CA PHE A 9 -5.12 4.90 -5.56
C PHE A 9 -6.43 5.29 -6.24
N GLY A 10 -6.46 6.47 -6.84
CA GLY A 10 -7.56 6.91 -7.68
C GLY A 10 -7.64 6.17 -9.02
N PRO A 11 -8.48 6.65 -9.96
CA PRO A 11 -8.61 6.08 -11.29
C PRO A 11 -7.30 6.06 -12.08
N PHE A 12 -7.15 5.06 -12.96
CA PHE A 12 -6.03 4.95 -13.89
C PHE A 12 -6.37 4.05 -15.08
N ARG A 13 -5.90 4.41 -16.28
CA ARG A 13 -6.21 3.66 -17.51
C ARG A 13 -7.73 3.49 -17.69
N ASP A 14 -8.17 2.26 -17.86
CA ASP A 14 -9.54 1.77 -17.98
C ASP A 14 -10.25 1.60 -16.62
N ILE A 15 -9.51 1.68 -15.50
CA ILE A 15 -10.05 1.63 -14.15
C ILE A 15 -10.59 3.02 -13.79
N THR A 16 -11.87 3.25 -14.07
CA THR A 16 -12.59 4.49 -13.74
C THR A 16 -12.97 4.58 -12.27
N ASP A 17 -13.11 3.44 -11.62
CA ASP A 17 -13.43 3.32 -10.20
C ASP A 17 -12.50 2.28 -9.56
N ASN A 18 -11.55 2.76 -8.75
CA ASN A 18 -10.47 1.93 -8.24
C ASN A 18 -10.88 1.34 -6.87
N PRO A 19 -10.97 0.00 -6.74
CA PRO A 19 -11.33 -0.66 -5.49
C PRO A 19 -10.50 -0.20 -4.28
N SER A 20 -9.21 0.09 -4.48
CA SER A 20 -8.34 0.55 -3.38
C SER A 20 -8.78 1.90 -2.80
N ALA A 21 -9.27 2.84 -3.62
CA ALA A 21 -9.78 4.11 -3.13
C ALA A 21 -11.11 3.95 -2.38
N GLN A 22 -12.01 3.13 -2.90
CA GLN A 22 -13.29 2.85 -2.25
C GLN A 22 -13.11 2.18 -0.89
N LEU A 23 -12.24 1.18 -0.80
CA LEU A 23 -11.95 0.48 0.45
C LEU A 23 -11.23 1.41 1.43
N ALA A 24 -10.25 2.21 0.98
CA ALA A 24 -9.55 3.16 1.83
C ALA A 24 -10.49 4.21 2.45
N SER A 25 -11.52 4.63 1.72
CA SER A 25 -12.52 5.59 2.19
C SER A 25 -13.57 4.97 3.13
N GLY A 26 -13.72 3.63 3.10
CA GLY A 26 -14.64 2.91 3.96
C GLY A 26 -14.04 2.48 5.31
N LEU A 27 -12.71 2.54 5.44
CA LEU A 27 -12.01 2.17 6.67
C LEU A 27 -11.91 3.36 7.64
N PRO A 28 -11.77 3.11 8.95
CA PRO A 28 -11.62 4.19 9.93
C PRO A 28 -10.29 4.93 9.76
N GLY A 29 -10.23 6.19 10.23
CA GLY A 29 -9.01 6.99 10.24
C GLY A 29 -8.94 8.05 9.15
N GLU A 30 -7.75 8.61 8.94
CA GLU A 30 -7.49 9.57 7.87
C GLU A 30 -7.31 8.82 6.55
N THR A 31 -7.90 9.32 5.47
CA THR A 31 -7.80 8.72 4.14
C THR A 31 -6.99 9.61 3.19
N ALA A 32 -6.08 9.01 2.41
CA ALA A 32 -5.37 9.69 1.33
C ALA A 32 -5.51 8.93 0.00
N ILE A 33 -6.17 9.54 -0.99
CA ILE A 33 -6.32 8.95 -2.33
C ILE A 33 -5.27 9.54 -3.27
N LEU A 34 -4.35 8.70 -3.71
CA LEU A 34 -3.20 9.09 -4.52
C LEU A 34 -3.52 8.97 -6.01
N THR A 35 -3.09 9.96 -6.80
CA THR A 35 -3.09 9.82 -8.26
C THR A 35 -2.02 8.82 -8.67
N VAL A 36 -2.31 8.03 -9.71
CA VAL A 36 -1.39 7.02 -10.27
C VAL A 36 -0.29 7.70 -11.11
N GLN A 37 0.55 8.49 -10.42
CA GLN A 37 1.69 9.23 -10.99
C GLN A 37 2.86 9.24 -10.00
N TYR A 38 4.06 8.85 -10.46
CA TYR A 38 5.26 8.81 -9.60
C TYR A 38 5.54 10.14 -8.90
N GLY A 39 5.44 11.27 -9.62
CA GLY A 39 5.69 12.58 -9.04
C GLY A 39 4.72 12.94 -7.89
N HIS A 40 3.46 12.51 -7.99
CA HIS A 40 2.49 12.71 -6.91
C HIS A 40 2.83 11.79 -5.72
N VAL A 41 3.09 10.51 -5.95
CA VAL A 41 3.43 9.55 -4.88
C VAL A 41 4.73 9.95 -4.17
N GLU A 42 5.75 10.39 -4.91
CA GLU A 42 7.02 10.89 -4.35
C GLU A 42 6.79 12.16 -3.52
N SER A 43 6.00 13.10 -4.04
CA SER A 43 5.65 14.32 -3.31
C SER A 43 4.90 14.00 -2.01
N PHE A 44 3.91 13.11 -2.06
CA PHE A 44 3.15 12.65 -0.91
C PHE A 44 4.05 12.02 0.15
N ALA A 45 4.89 11.03 -0.22
CA ALA A 45 5.77 10.37 0.74
C ALA A 45 6.76 11.35 1.40
N ARG A 46 7.20 12.39 0.67
CA ARG A 46 8.11 13.43 1.17
C ARG A 46 7.40 14.47 2.05
N SER A 47 6.18 14.86 1.71
CA SER A 47 5.43 15.90 2.41
C SER A 47 4.62 15.38 3.59
N LEU A 48 4.32 14.07 3.63
CA LEU A 48 3.61 13.42 4.73
C LEU A 48 4.30 13.74 6.06
N ARG A 49 3.51 14.07 7.08
CA ARG A 49 3.96 14.29 8.46
C ARG A 49 3.12 13.40 9.36
N LEU A 50 3.79 12.47 10.03
CA LEU A 50 3.14 11.49 10.88
C LEU A 50 3.32 11.86 12.35
N ARG A 51 2.33 11.52 13.16
CA ARG A 51 2.43 11.57 14.62
C ARG A 51 3.23 10.36 15.12
N ASP A 52 3.57 10.37 16.40
CA ASP A 52 4.39 9.29 16.98
C ASP A 52 3.70 7.92 16.89
N GLU A 53 2.42 7.86 17.24
CA GLU A 53 1.58 6.65 17.23
C GLU A 53 0.90 6.34 15.88
N SER A 54 1.40 6.90 14.78
CA SER A 54 0.80 6.69 13.45
C SER A 54 1.01 5.28 12.89
N THR A 55 -0.08 4.65 12.48
CA THR A 55 -0.12 3.44 11.65
C THR A 55 -0.49 3.81 10.22
N ILE A 56 0.13 3.18 9.23
CA ILE A 56 -0.19 3.38 7.81
C ILE A 56 -0.56 2.04 7.16
N LEU A 57 -1.75 1.99 6.56
CA LEU A 57 -2.16 0.89 5.70
C LEU A 57 -2.34 1.40 4.27
N CYS A 58 -1.51 0.92 3.36
CA CYS A 58 -1.61 1.25 1.95
C CYS A 58 -2.42 0.18 1.20
N LEU A 59 -3.36 0.61 0.37
CA LEU A 59 -4.13 -0.27 -0.52
C LEU A 59 -3.78 0.02 -1.98
N GLY A 60 -3.69 -1.04 -2.79
CA GLY A 60 -3.48 -0.93 -4.23
C GLY A 60 -4.25 -1.99 -5.00
N LEU A 61 -4.78 -1.64 -6.17
CA LEU A 61 -5.48 -2.60 -7.01
C LEU A 61 -4.50 -3.57 -7.67
N ASN A 62 -4.75 -4.87 -7.54
CA ASN A 62 -4.26 -5.89 -8.45
C ASN A 62 -5.47 -6.52 -9.18
N ALA A 63 -5.78 -6.01 -10.37
CA ALA A 63 -6.98 -6.38 -11.11
C ALA A 63 -7.05 -7.88 -11.49
N ARG A 64 -5.90 -8.57 -11.51
CA ARG A 64 -5.82 -10.01 -11.81
C ARG A 64 -5.86 -10.89 -10.56
N ALA A 65 -5.80 -10.30 -9.37
CA ALA A 65 -5.88 -11.07 -8.13
C ALA A 65 -7.31 -11.60 -7.93
N THR A 66 -7.40 -12.78 -7.33
CA THR A 66 -8.65 -13.45 -6.94
C THR A 66 -8.85 -13.46 -5.41
N GLU A 67 -7.95 -12.80 -4.68
CA GLU A 67 -7.90 -12.72 -3.22
C GLU A 67 -7.10 -11.48 -2.81
N LEU A 68 -7.25 -11.03 -1.56
CA LEU A 68 -6.41 -9.97 -1.00
C LEU A 68 -5.02 -10.52 -0.70
N LYS A 69 -4.00 -9.69 -0.92
CA LYS A 69 -2.61 -10.07 -0.67
C LYS A 69 -1.92 -9.04 0.22
N PHE A 70 -1.48 -9.47 1.39
CA PHE A 70 -0.63 -8.68 2.27
C PHE A 70 0.82 -8.75 1.82
N GLU A 71 1.43 -7.60 1.54
CA GLU A 71 2.78 -7.52 1.00
C GLU A 71 3.83 -7.51 2.11
N LEU A 72 4.72 -8.51 2.09
CA LEU A 72 5.75 -8.69 3.10
C LEU A 72 6.97 -7.80 2.88
N TYR A 73 7.26 -7.43 1.63
CA TYR A 73 8.49 -6.75 1.27
C TYR A 73 8.26 -5.65 0.24
N ALA A 74 9.09 -4.61 0.27
CA ALA A 74 9.21 -3.61 -0.78
C ALA A 74 10.63 -3.62 -1.34
N HIS A 75 10.77 -3.35 -2.62
CA HIS A 75 12.04 -3.44 -3.32
C HIS A 75 12.49 -2.06 -3.81
N ASN A 76 13.79 -1.80 -3.73
CA ASN A 76 14.40 -0.55 -4.18
C ASN A 76 14.54 -0.51 -5.71
N GLN A 77 13.42 -0.58 -6.42
CA GLN A 77 13.38 -0.67 -7.86
C GLN A 77 12.17 0.04 -8.42
N ILE A 78 12.30 0.49 -9.66
CA ILE A 78 11.25 1.09 -10.46
C ILE A 78 11.24 0.33 -11.79
N GLY A 79 10.08 -0.26 -12.08
CA GLY A 79 9.85 -1.12 -13.24
C GLY A 79 10.06 -0.42 -14.58
N ALA A 80 9.92 -1.18 -15.65
CA ALA A 80 9.98 -0.63 -17.01
C ALA A 80 8.80 0.32 -17.29
N GLU A 81 7.65 0.04 -16.69
CA GLU A 81 6.51 0.96 -16.70
C GLU A 81 6.76 2.11 -15.71
N ARG A 82 7.11 3.28 -16.25
CA ARG A 82 7.53 4.44 -15.45
C ARG A 82 6.59 5.61 -15.51
N GLY A 83 5.41 5.42 -16.08
CA GLY A 83 4.44 6.48 -16.19
C GLY A 83 3.17 6.02 -16.88
N PHE A 84 2.13 6.78 -16.64
CA PHE A 84 0.88 6.73 -17.39
C PHE A 84 0.68 8.12 -18.03
N GLY A 85 0.46 8.18 -19.34
CA GLY A 85 0.42 9.43 -20.10
C GLY A 85 1.81 9.97 -20.47
N SER A 86 1.99 11.30 -20.45
CA SER A 86 3.19 11.98 -20.99
C SER A 86 4.38 12.11 -20.04
N ARG A 87 4.31 11.55 -18.82
CA ARG A 87 5.33 11.74 -17.78
C ARG A 87 5.95 10.40 -17.38
N VAL A 88 7.19 10.20 -17.83
CA VAL A 88 8.01 9.03 -17.51
C VAL A 88 8.92 9.38 -16.34
N HIS A 89 8.94 8.54 -15.31
CA HIS A 89 9.89 8.64 -14.22
C HIS A 89 11.29 8.24 -14.72
N SER A 90 12.30 9.07 -14.46
CA SER A 90 13.63 8.91 -15.06
C SER A 90 14.50 7.86 -14.35
N ARG A 91 14.19 7.51 -13.11
CA ARG A 91 15.00 6.60 -12.29
C ARG A 91 14.57 5.14 -12.43
N THR A 92 15.53 4.24 -12.24
CA THR A 92 15.36 2.77 -12.15
C THR A 92 15.38 2.29 -10.69
N ILE A 93 15.90 3.11 -9.78
CA ILE A 93 16.11 2.83 -8.36
C ILE A 93 15.45 3.96 -7.57
N ILE A 94 14.71 3.62 -6.52
CA ILE A 94 13.97 4.59 -5.71
C ILE A 94 14.95 5.43 -4.87
N ARG A 95 15.89 4.76 -4.19
CA ARG A 95 16.92 5.39 -3.35
C ARG A 95 18.30 4.80 -3.64
N PRO A 96 19.22 5.52 -4.32
CA PRO A 96 20.52 4.98 -4.75
C PRO A 96 21.35 4.29 -3.66
N SER A 97 21.33 4.79 -2.42
CA SER A 97 22.04 4.21 -1.27
C SER A 97 21.11 3.49 -0.28
N GLY A 98 19.90 3.15 -0.69
CA GLY A 98 18.92 2.47 0.14
C GLY A 98 19.10 0.95 0.15
N PRO A 99 18.60 0.25 1.19
CA PRO A 99 18.56 -1.21 1.20
C PRO A 99 17.83 -1.77 -0.01
N LYS A 100 18.28 -2.90 -0.56
CA LYS A 100 17.66 -3.52 -1.75
C LYS A 100 16.21 -3.92 -1.51
N THR A 101 15.93 -4.42 -0.31
CA THR A 101 14.60 -4.87 0.11
C THR A 101 14.35 -4.35 1.53
N LEU A 102 13.11 -3.99 1.84
CA LEU A 102 12.63 -3.62 3.16
C LEU A 102 11.42 -4.48 3.50
N GLY A 103 11.36 -5.02 4.72
CA GLY A 103 10.15 -5.70 5.20
C GLY A 103 9.08 -4.70 5.63
N GLN A 104 7.81 -5.10 5.51
CA GLN A 104 6.71 -4.40 6.16
C GLN A 104 6.93 -4.31 7.68
N THR A 105 6.35 -3.29 8.30
CA THR A 105 6.47 -3.03 9.75
C THR A 105 5.12 -2.96 10.45
N LEU A 106 4.03 -3.30 9.75
CA LEU A 106 2.67 -3.26 10.28
C LEU A 106 2.40 -4.37 11.28
N LEU A 107 2.83 -5.59 10.96
CA LEU A 107 2.61 -6.80 11.74
C LEU A 107 3.94 -7.39 12.19
N ASP A 108 4.02 -7.76 13.45
CA ASP A 108 5.11 -8.59 13.95
C ASP A 108 4.99 -10.04 13.45
N PRO A 109 6.03 -10.88 13.63
CA PRO A 109 5.98 -12.28 13.19
C PRO A 109 4.86 -13.13 13.81
N LYS A 110 4.42 -12.83 15.04
CA LYS A 110 3.34 -13.57 15.70
C LYS A 110 1.99 -13.20 15.12
N GLN A 111 1.79 -11.91 14.82
CA GLN A 111 0.59 -11.42 14.16
C GLN A 111 0.50 -11.95 12.73
N LEU A 112 1.62 -11.99 11.98
CA LEU A 112 1.65 -12.59 10.65
C LEU A 112 1.15 -14.05 10.64
N ALA A 113 1.45 -14.83 11.68
CA ALA A 113 0.97 -16.20 11.81
C ALA A 113 -0.56 -16.29 12.03
N SER A 114 -1.19 -15.21 12.47
CA SER A 114 -2.63 -15.10 12.71
C SER A 114 -3.36 -14.38 11.57
N LEU A 115 -2.66 -14.04 10.48
CA LEU A 115 -3.21 -13.28 9.37
C LEU A 115 -4.17 -14.14 8.53
N GLU A 116 -5.44 -13.75 8.46
CA GLU A 116 -6.46 -14.41 7.64
C GLU A 116 -6.54 -13.83 6.22
N MET A 117 -5.40 -13.63 5.56
CA MET A 117 -5.31 -13.30 4.13
C MET A 117 -4.00 -13.79 3.56
N SER A 118 -3.97 -14.02 2.25
CA SER A 118 -2.78 -14.49 1.56
C SER A 118 -1.64 -13.47 1.65
N THR A 119 -0.40 -13.96 1.72
CA THR A 119 0.79 -13.11 1.73
C THR A 119 1.46 -13.08 0.36
N SER A 120 2.07 -11.97 0.01
CA SER A 120 2.88 -11.78 -1.20
C SER A 120 4.27 -11.27 -0.84
N TYR A 121 5.28 -11.72 -1.56
CA TYR A 121 6.67 -11.32 -1.37
C TYR A 121 7.05 -10.08 -2.19
N THR A 122 6.17 -9.61 -3.07
CA THR A 122 6.46 -8.47 -3.94
C THR A 122 5.19 -7.69 -4.33
N PRO A 123 5.15 -6.37 -4.10
CA PRO A 123 4.08 -5.50 -4.55
C PRO A 123 4.20 -5.14 -6.03
N GLY A 124 5.04 -5.85 -6.79
CA GLY A 124 5.44 -5.52 -8.16
C GLY A 124 6.56 -4.48 -8.19
N ASP A 125 6.67 -3.77 -9.31
CA ASP A 125 7.73 -2.78 -9.56
C ASP A 125 7.17 -1.39 -9.95
N TYR A 126 5.85 -1.20 -9.84
CA TYR A 126 5.16 0.06 -10.15
C TYR A 126 4.93 0.93 -8.89
N LEU A 127 3.85 1.72 -8.86
CA LEU A 127 3.58 2.70 -7.81
C LEU A 127 3.26 2.10 -6.44
N CYS A 128 2.70 0.89 -6.38
CA CYS A 128 2.46 0.19 -5.11
C CYS A 128 3.78 -0.06 -4.38
N ASN A 129 4.77 -0.64 -5.09
CA ASN A 129 6.13 -0.82 -4.60
C ASN A 129 6.80 0.50 -4.26
N PHE A 130 6.69 1.48 -5.15
CA PHE A 130 7.29 2.80 -4.96
C PHE A 130 6.80 3.48 -3.67
N LEU A 131 5.49 3.45 -3.42
CA LEU A 131 4.89 4.01 -2.21
C LEU A 131 5.37 3.28 -0.96
N LEU A 132 5.23 1.94 -0.92
CA LEU A 132 5.60 1.15 0.26
C LEU A 132 7.08 1.33 0.60
N TYR A 133 7.96 1.21 -0.40
CA TYR A 133 9.39 1.40 -0.20
C TYR A 133 9.71 2.81 0.31
N SER A 134 9.13 3.84 -0.31
CA SER A 134 9.39 5.24 0.08
C SER A 134 8.96 5.54 1.51
N LEU A 135 7.83 4.98 1.96
CA LEU A 135 7.34 5.14 3.33
C LEU A 135 8.21 4.38 4.35
N LEU A 136 8.53 3.11 4.08
CA LEU A 136 9.39 2.29 4.96
C LEU A 136 10.79 2.91 5.13
N VAL A 137 11.33 3.47 4.05
CA VAL A 137 12.58 4.24 4.06
C VAL A 137 12.48 5.46 4.97
N ARG A 138 11.39 6.22 4.85
CA ARG A 138 11.23 7.52 5.49
C ARG A 138 10.87 7.38 6.98
N TYR A 139 10.20 6.29 7.33
CA TYR A 139 9.55 6.06 8.62
C TYR A 139 9.78 4.63 9.15
N PRO A 140 11.05 4.21 9.34
CA PRO A 140 11.37 2.82 9.68
C PRO A 140 10.83 2.34 11.03
N ALA A 141 10.52 3.28 11.95
CA ALA A 141 9.95 2.97 13.26
C ALA A 141 8.40 3.01 13.28
N LYS A 142 7.74 3.33 12.16
CA LYS A 142 6.27 3.37 12.10
C LYS A 142 5.73 2.03 11.65
N ARG A 143 4.49 1.72 12.03
CA ARG A 143 3.76 0.54 11.54
C ARG A 143 3.23 0.80 10.13
N ILE A 144 3.81 0.16 9.12
CA ILE A 144 3.50 0.41 7.70
C ILE A 144 3.34 -0.93 6.98
N GLY A 145 2.20 -1.09 6.31
CA GLY A 145 1.90 -2.29 5.53
C GLY A 145 1.17 -1.96 4.25
N PHE A 146 1.11 -2.93 3.34
CA PHE A 146 0.44 -2.79 2.06
C PHE A 146 -0.43 -4.01 1.78
N VAL A 147 -1.64 -3.79 1.28
CA VAL A 147 -2.53 -4.84 0.81
C VAL A 147 -2.89 -4.58 -0.65
N HIS A 148 -2.58 -5.56 -1.51
CA HIS A 148 -3.18 -5.61 -2.83
C HIS A 148 -4.60 -6.14 -2.73
N VAL A 149 -5.53 -5.40 -3.31
CA VAL A 149 -6.95 -5.72 -3.34
C VAL A 149 -7.36 -6.13 -4.76
N PRO A 150 -8.17 -7.18 -4.92
CA PRO A 150 -8.68 -7.60 -6.23
C PRO A 150 -9.81 -6.68 -6.73
N HIS A 151 -10.17 -6.83 -8.01
CA HIS A 151 -11.38 -6.19 -8.55
C HIS A 151 -12.63 -6.69 -7.81
N PHE A 152 -13.67 -5.85 -7.70
CA PHE A 152 -14.89 -6.22 -6.98
C PHE A 152 -15.67 -7.36 -7.65
N ASP A 153 -15.49 -7.55 -8.95
CA ASP A 153 -16.06 -8.70 -9.68
C ASP A 153 -15.39 -10.03 -9.30
N ASN A 154 -14.14 -9.99 -8.85
CA ASN A 154 -13.41 -11.19 -8.41
C ASN A 154 -13.69 -11.49 -6.94
N VAL A 155 -13.71 -10.46 -6.09
CA VAL A 155 -14.05 -10.58 -4.67
C VAL A 155 -14.95 -9.41 -4.28
N PRO A 156 -16.18 -9.66 -3.79
CA PRO A 156 -17.12 -8.61 -3.44
C PRO A 156 -16.56 -7.60 -2.43
N LYS A 157 -16.88 -6.32 -2.59
CA LYS A 157 -16.44 -5.21 -1.72
C LYS A 157 -16.63 -5.51 -0.23
N GLU A 158 -17.78 -6.06 0.14
CA GLU A 158 -18.10 -6.40 1.54
C GLU A 158 -17.12 -7.43 2.13
N SER A 159 -16.79 -8.47 1.37
CA SER A 159 -15.83 -9.49 1.80
C SER A 159 -14.42 -8.90 1.97
N GLN A 160 -14.03 -8.00 1.07
CA GLN A 160 -12.74 -7.30 1.18
C GLN A 160 -12.70 -6.36 2.39
N MET A 161 -13.77 -5.61 2.66
CA MET A 161 -13.90 -4.77 3.85
C MET A 161 -13.76 -5.58 5.14
N LYS A 162 -14.49 -6.71 5.25
CA LYS A 162 -14.40 -7.61 6.41
C LYS A 162 -12.97 -8.13 6.64
N ALA A 163 -12.25 -8.48 5.57
CA ALA A 163 -10.86 -8.92 5.67
C ALA A 163 -9.92 -7.80 6.16
N LEU A 164 -10.12 -6.57 5.68
CA LEU A 164 -9.34 -5.40 6.11
C LEU A 164 -9.66 -5.01 7.56
N GLU A 165 -10.90 -5.09 8.00
CA GLU A 165 -11.30 -4.85 9.40
C GLU A 165 -10.67 -5.87 10.36
N LYS A 166 -10.62 -7.14 9.96
CA LYS A 166 -9.89 -8.19 10.71
C LYS A 166 -8.40 -7.88 10.81
N LEU A 167 -7.77 -7.46 9.71
CA LEU A 167 -6.37 -7.00 9.72
C LEU A 167 -6.18 -5.83 10.70
N LEU A 168 -7.04 -4.81 10.67
CA LEU A 168 -6.93 -3.68 11.59
C LEU A 168 -7.14 -4.06 13.05
N THR A 169 -8.03 -5.04 13.31
CA THR A 169 -8.22 -5.61 14.65
C THR A 169 -6.94 -6.26 15.13
N LEU A 170 -6.28 -7.05 14.28
CA LEU A 170 -4.99 -7.67 14.57
C LEU A 170 -3.90 -6.63 14.85
N VAL A 171 -3.82 -5.55 14.07
CA VAL A 171 -2.88 -4.43 14.29
C VAL A 171 -3.12 -3.71 15.61
N GLY A 172 -4.38 -3.59 16.03
CA GLY A 172 -4.76 -2.92 17.28
C GLY A 172 -4.45 -3.71 18.55
N GLN A 173 -4.05 -4.98 18.45
CA GLN A 173 -3.67 -5.83 19.58
C GLN A 173 -2.20 -5.65 20.04
N SER A 174 -1.41 -4.85 19.31
CA SER A 174 -0.01 -4.53 19.62
C SER A 174 0.15 -3.38 20.61
#